data_AF-A0A699X9J5-F1
#
_entry.id   AF-A0A699X9J5-F1
#
_cell.length_a   1.000
_cell.length_b   1.000
_cell.length_c   1.000
_cell.angle_alpha   90.00
_cell.angle_beta   90.00
_cell.angle_gamma   90.00
#
_symmetry.space_group_name_H-M   'P 1'
#
loop_
_entity.id
_entity.type
_entity.pdbx_description
1 polymer ?
#
loop_
_entity_poly.entity_id
_entity_poly.type
_entity_poly.pdbx_seq_one_letter_code
_entity_poly.pdbx_strand_id
1 'polypeptide(L)'
;VENMKQEARTQAMIQVKDIVDEAKLTATKEAKKVVIQTIQRTAVEAAIENTVSIFHIESDEIKGRVIGREGRNIRALEAATGIEIIVDDTPEAII
;
A
#
# COMPACT_ATOMS: atom_id res chain seq x y z
N VAL A 1 -48.97 -32.40 22.12
CA VAL A 1 -48.74 -31.41 21.02
C VAL A 1 -47.99 -30.18 21.53
N GLU A 2 -48.38 -29.60 22.67
CA GLU A 2 -47.67 -28.46 23.31
C GLU A 2 -46.17 -28.72 23.56
N ASN A 3 -45.81 -29.83 24.23
CA ASN A 3 -44.41 -30.19 24.51
C ASN A 3 -43.57 -30.31 23.25
N MET A 4 -44.12 -30.93 22.21
CA MET A 4 -43.43 -31.13 20.94
C MET A 4 -43.16 -29.79 20.22
N LYS A 5 -44.08 -28.82 20.32
CA LYS A 5 -43.84 -27.44 19.84
C LYS A 5 -42.76 -26.73 20.65
N GLN A 6 -42.70 -26.98 21.95
CA GLN A 6 -41.74 -26.33 22.85
C GLN A 6 -40.32 -26.86 22.65
N GLU A 7 -40.16 -28.17 22.47
CA GLU A 7 -38.89 -28.81 22.07
C GLU A 7 -38.42 -28.30 20.70
N ALA A 8 -39.32 -28.24 19.72
CA ALA A 8 -39.00 -27.71 18.39
C ALA A 8 -38.54 -26.24 18.44
N ARG A 9 -39.17 -25.40 19.29
CA ARG A 9 -38.73 -24.01 19.52
C ARG A 9 -37.34 -23.94 20.15
N THR A 10 -37.05 -24.77 21.14
CA THR A 10 -35.74 -24.80 21.79
C THR A 10 -34.65 -25.22 20.80
N GLN A 11 -34.89 -26.25 20.00
CA GLN A 11 -33.96 -26.69 18.95
C GLN A 11 -33.72 -25.60 17.90
N ALA A 12 -34.78 -24.92 17.45
CA ALA A 12 -34.66 -23.80 16.51
C ALA A 12 -33.84 -22.64 17.09
N MET A 13 -34.00 -22.31 18.39
CA MET A 13 -33.22 -21.25 19.03
C MET A 13 -31.73 -21.59 19.12
N ILE A 14 -31.38 -22.87 19.36
CA ILE A 14 -29.98 -23.32 19.37
C ILE A 14 -29.38 -23.17 17.98
N GLN A 15 -30.07 -23.66 16.93
CA GLN A 15 -29.60 -23.52 15.55
C GLN A 15 -29.41 -22.05 15.14
N VAL A 16 -30.36 -21.18 15.49
CA VAL A 16 -30.25 -19.74 15.17
C VAL A 16 -29.03 -19.13 15.85
N LYS A 17 -28.76 -19.50 17.10
CA LYS A 17 -27.58 -19.01 17.82
C LYS A 17 -26.28 -19.46 17.15
N ASP A 18 -26.19 -20.74 16.79
CA ASP A 18 -25.00 -21.31 16.14
C ASP A 18 -24.72 -20.62 14.79
N ILE A 19 -25.77 -20.41 13.98
CA ILE A 19 -25.67 -19.69 12.70
C ILE A 19 -25.16 -18.25 12.89
N VAL A 20 -25.66 -17.55 13.91
CA VAL A 20 -25.26 -16.16 14.20
C VAL A 20 -23.80 -16.10 14.66
N ASP A 21 -23.36 -17.05 15.48
CA ASP A 21 -21.98 -17.09 15.97
C ASP A 21 -20.99 -17.44 14.85
N GLU A 22 -21.35 -18.38 13.98
CA GLU A 22 -20.57 -18.71 12.77
C GLU A 22 -20.50 -17.53 11.79
N ALA A 23 -21.62 -16.83 11.58
CA ALA A 23 -21.67 -15.65 10.73
C ALA A 23 -20.76 -14.53 11.25
N LYS A 24 -20.72 -14.30 12.57
CA LYS A 24 -19.82 -13.30 13.20
C LYS A 24 -18.35 -13.67 13.03
N LEU A 25 -18.00 -14.94 13.22
CA LEU A 25 -16.63 -15.44 13.02
C LEU A 25 -16.19 -15.25 11.57
N THR A 26 -17.07 -15.62 10.62
CA THR A 26 -16.81 -15.49 9.18
C THR A 26 -16.67 -14.02 8.79
N ALA A 27 -17.59 -13.16 9.23
CA ALA A 27 -17.54 -11.73 8.96
C ALA A 27 -16.25 -11.09 9.48
N THR A 28 -15.79 -11.47 10.67
CA THR A 28 -14.54 -10.97 11.25
C THR A 28 -13.33 -11.39 10.41
N LYS A 29 -13.32 -12.63 9.92
CA LYS A 29 -12.24 -13.15 9.08
C LYS A 29 -12.19 -12.45 7.72
N GLU A 30 -13.35 -12.27 7.07
CA GLU A 30 -13.42 -11.57 5.79
C GLU A 30 -13.08 -10.08 5.92
N ALA A 31 -13.55 -9.41 6.98
CA ALA A 31 -13.19 -8.02 7.24
C ALA A 31 -11.67 -7.84 7.38
N LYS A 32 -11.00 -8.71 8.14
CA LYS A 32 -9.53 -8.70 8.26
C LYS A 32 -8.84 -8.92 6.92
N LYS A 33 -9.35 -9.86 6.11
CA LYS A 33 -8.82 -10.14 4.77
C LYS A 33 -8.90 -8.92 3.86
N VAL A 34 -10.05 -8.23 3.84
CA VAL A 34 -10.24 -7.01 3.04
C VAL A 34 -9.30 -5.90 3.47
N VAL A 35 -9.13 -5.68 4.78
CA VAL A 35 -8.20 -4.68 5.31
C VAL A 35 -6.76 -5.01 4.91
N ILE A 36 -6.32 -6.26 5.07
CA ILE A 36 -4.97 -6.69 4.68
C ILE A 36 -4.75 -6.50 3.18
N GLN A 37 -5.70 -6.92 2.33
CA GLN A 37 -5.61 -6.73 0.89
C GLN A 37 -5.54 -5.26 0.50
N THR A 38 -6.29 -4.41 1.21
CA THR A 38 -6.26 -2.97 0.98
C THR A 38 -4.90 -2.40 1.33
N ILE A 39 -4.36 -2.74 2.52
CA ILE A 39 -3.01 -2.34 2.94
C ILE A 39 -1.97 -2.79 1.92
N GLN A 40 -2.00 -4.05 1.49
CA GLN A 40 -1.03 -4.59 0.52
C GLN A 40 -1.06 -3.83 -0.81
N ARG A 41 -2.24 -3.38 -1.26
CA ARG A 41 -2.38 -2.58 -2.47
C ARG A 41 -1.88 -1.15 -2.29
N THR A 42 -2.27 -0.47 -1.22
CA THR A 42 -1.94 0.94 -1.01
C THR A 42 -0.55 1.19 -0.42
N ALA A 43 0.04 0.20 0.27
CA ALA A 43 1.34 0.38 0.94
C ALA A 43 2.48 0.60 -0.06
N VAL A 44 2.43 -0.02 -1.24
CA VAL A 44 3.44 0.17 -2.29
C VAL A 44 3.32 1.57 -2.89
N GLU A 45 2.10 2.00 -3.21
CA GLU A 45 1.83 3.34 -3.76
C GLU A 45 2.28 4.45 -2.79
N ALA A 46 1.93 4.33 -1.51
CA ALA A 46 2.31 5.30 -0.48
C ALA A 46 3.83 5.31 -0.17
N ALA A 47 4.53 4.19 -0.37
CA ALA A 47 5.98 4.14 -0.23
C ALA A 47 6.68 4.89 -1.37
N ILE A 48 6.19 4.75 -2.61
CA ILE A 48 6.75 5.40 -3.79
C ILE A 48 6.60 6.93 -3.71
N GLU A 49 5.43 7.42 -3.29
CA GLU A 49 5.16 8.86 -3.19
C GLU A 49 6.08 9.59 -2.20
N ASN A 50 6.58 8.91 -1.17
CA ASN A 50 7.46 9.53 -0.16
C ASN A 50 8.95 9.43 -0.47
N THR A 51 9.35 8.59 -1.43
CA THR A 51 10.77 8.31 -1.71
C THR A 51 11.32 9.09 -2.90
N VAL A 52 10.44 9.73 -3.68
CA VAL A 52 10.79 10.48 -4.89
C VAL A 52 10.72 11.98 -4.62
N SER A 53 11.73 12.72 -5.05
CA SER A 53 11.77 14.19 -4.93
C SER A 53 12.25 14.81 -6.23
N ILE A 54 11.38 15.60 -6.85
CA ILE A 54 11.63 16.22 -8.16
C ILE A 54 12.15 17.65 -7.97
N PHE A 55 13.30 17.95 -8.58
CA PHE A 55 13.90 19.28 -8.56
C PHE A 55 14.04 19.81 -9.99
N HIS A 56 13.51 21.01 -10.23
CA HIS A 56 13.63 21.67 -11.52
C HIS A 56 14.89 22.55 -11.53
N ILE A 57 15.81 22.27 -12.45
CA ILE A 57 17.03 23.05 -12.64
C ILE A 57 16.86 23.85 -13.94
N GLU A 58 16.70 25.16 -13.83
CA GLU A 58 16.46 26.06 -14.97
C GLU A 58 17.74 26.37 -15.78
N SER A 59 18.92 26.03 -15.24
CA SER A 59 20.22 26.33 -15.87
C SER A 59 20.95 25.05 -16.30
N ASP A 60 21.20 24.92 -17.60
CA ASP A 60 21.99 23.83 -18.18
C ASP A 60 23.43 23.80 -17.66
N GLU A 61 23.99 24.94 -17.27
CA GLU A 61 25.33 25.01 -16.65
C GLU A 61 25.32 24.31 -15.29
N ILE A 62 24.29 24.56 -14.48
CA ILE A 62 24.12 23.93 -13.17
C ILE A 62 23.85 22.42 -13.37
N LYS A 63 22.96 22.06 -14.30
CA LYS A 63 22.68 20.65 -14.66
C LYS A 63 23.98 19.93 -15.05
N GLY A 64 24.79 20.52 -15.93
CA GLY A 64 26.08 19.97 -16.35
C GLY A 64 27.10 19.82 -15.21
N ARG A 65 27.12 20.75 -14.25
CA ARG A 65 27.98 20.65 -13.06
C ARG A 65 27.51 19.58 -12.08
N VAL A 66 26.21 19.41 -11.89
CA VAL A 66 25.62 18.34 -11.06
C VAL A 66 25.92 16.97 -11.68
N ILE A 67 25.84 16.86 -13.01
CA ILE A 67 26.17 15.64 -13.75
C ILE A 67 27.67 15.31 -13.65
N GLY A 68 28.51 16.31 -13.95
CA GLY A 68 29.94 16.14 -14.08
C GLY A 68 30.32 15.27 -15.30
N ARG A 69 31.58 15.37 -15.73
CA ARG A 69 32.05 14.62 -16.90
C ARG A 69 31.92 13.11 -16.67
N GLU A 70 31.18 12.44 -17.57
CA GLU A 70 30.84 11.00 -17.52
C GLU A 70 29.98 10.58 -16.31
N GLY A 71 29.19 11.51 -15.76
CA GLY A 71 28.32 11.24 -14.61
C GLY A 71 29.07 11.09 -13.29
N ARG A 72 30.35 11.49 -13.23
CA ARG A 72 31.21 11.30 -12.04
C ARG A 72 30.63 11.96 -10.78
N ASN A 73 30.01 13.12 -10.90
CA ASN A 73 29.48 13.84 -9.74
C ASN A 73 28.19 13.18 -9.23
N ILE A 74 27.30 12.79 -10.14
CA ILE A 74 26.06 12.08 -9.77
C ILE A 74 26.38 10.77 -9.06
N ARG A 75 27.27 9.95 -9.63
CA ARG A 75 27.67 8.67 -9.02
C ARG A 75 28.30 8.85 -7.65
N ALA A 76 29.05 9.94 -7.43
CA ALA A 76 29.61 10.24 -6.13
C ALA A 76 28.52 10.63 -5.11
N LEU A 77 27.51 11.38 -5.53
CA LEU A 77 26.35 11.75 -4.70
C LEU A 77 25.50 10.52 -4.36
N GLU A 78 25.19 9.67 -5.35
CA GLU A 78 24.48 8.40 -5.17
C GLU A 78 25.24 7.48 -4.20
N ALA A 79 26.55 7.33 -4.38
CA ALA A 79 27.38 6.51 -3.49
C ALA A 79 27.47 7.06 -2.06
N ALA A 80 27.46 8.39 -1.89
CA ALA A 80 27.57 9.04 -0.59
C ALA A 80 26.25 9.04 0.20
N THR A 81 25.11 9.09 -0.50
CA THR A 81 23.78 9.27 0.11
C THR A 81 22.92 8.00 0.06
N GLY A 82 23.24 7.07 -0.84
CA GLY A 82 22.45 5.86 -1.08
C GLY A 82 21.16 6.09 -1.85
N ILE A 83 20.98 7.25 -2.47
CA ILE A 83 19.83 7.56 -3.32
C ILE A 83 20.15 7.24 -4.80
N GLU A 84 19.11 7.07 -5.62
CA GLU A 84 19.21 7.00 -7.08
C GLU A 84 18.83 8.35 -7.67
N ILE A 85 19.65 8.90 -8.56
CA ILE A 85 19.42 10.20 -9.18
C ILE A 85 19.23 10.00 -10.67
N ILE A 86 18.00 10.25 -11.15
CA ILE A 86 17.67 10.17 -12.57
C ILE A 86 17.74 11.56 -13.17
N VAL A 87 18.41 11.66 -14.32
CA VAL A 87 18.47 12.89 -15.12
C VAL A 87 17.71 12.63 -16.41
N ASP A 88 16.70 13.44 -16.67
CA ASP A 88 15.91 13.43 -17.88
C ASP A 88 16.04 14.79 -18.59
N ASP A 89 15.98 14.69 -19.90
CA ASP A 89 16.29 15.74 -20.86
C ASP A 89 15.00 16.32 -21.47
N THR A 90 13.83 15.87 -21.01
CA THR A 90 12.52 16.35 -21.45
C THR A 90 12.05 17.50 -20.54
N PRO A 91 11.45 18.58 -21.09
CA PRO A 91 10.96 19.72 -20.29
C PRO A 91 9.80 19.38 -19.32
N GLU A 92 9.28 18.15 -19.34
CA GLU A 92 8.13 17.72 -18.53
C GLU A 92 8.46 16.44 -17.74
N ALA A 93 9.00 16.67 -16.54
CA ALA A 93 9.06 15.79 -15.38
C ALA A 93 9.98 14.53 -15.40
N ILE A 94 10.88 14.49 -14.40
CA ILE A 94 11.72 13.34 -14.05
C ILE A 94 11.33 12.86 -12.65
N ILE A 95 11.16 11.55 -12.48
CA ILE A 95 10.99 10.82 -11.22
C ILE A 95 12.36 10.62 -10.58
#